data_AF-A0AAJ0S9M6-F1
#
_entry.id   AF-A0AAJ0S9M6-F1
#
_cell.length_a   1.000
_cell.length_b   1.000
_cell.length_c   1.000
_cell.angle_alpha   90.00
_cell.angle_beta   90.00
_cell.angle_gamma   90.00
#
_symmetry.space_group_name_H-M   'P 1'
#
loop_
_entity.id
_entity.type
_entity.pdbx_description
1 polymer ?
#
loop_
_entity_poly.entity_id
_entity_poly.type
_entity_poly.pdbx_seq_one_letter_code
_entity_poly.pdbx_strand_id
1 'polypeptide(L)'
;MLKLVQKFLQINRYSEIKNEFKDLFLSHPNYPSLFAITDSLDLLSVENAAVRVSKEQIVDLPSNFLAYFKEELILVEKAKNFVRINTIKKGSLKMPYEKFLLDWNGVIVAIEPNNVIARENLKVEFSWLKFTLPLLLLVGLSFFYNTYNLFSIVFLVTSILGFAVSVFIVQEKLGFKNGIISRFCNLSSNSSCNSVINNKEGNNKWIGFSDLPLIFFASSLIAVLVKPLESAVFIGFLSLLAIPVIVSSIWIQKFEIQKWCVMCLTVSAIIFVQSAIWFASDLFTLSFSFEEIFPFVFSVVLLVPIWSVLKTIIKNILGNENSLKEMKKFKRNYSLLNFLSKKVPQTNGFEDLRGLNFGNRNAAVKLSIVISPSCDHCHKTFQEAFDLVLRFPDKIFLNVLFNINPENAENPYKPVVERLLAINRATPGKTVEAISDWHIKKIGLKKWLKKWHVDSVSIMINQEIQKQYEWCSKNNFNYTPIKIVNDRVFPSEYELSELKYFLNDFAEESNSEVLEKKIA
;
A
#
# COMPACT_ATOMS: atom_id res chain seq x y z
N MET A 1 7.89 -9.72 -14.19
CA MET A 1 6.42 -9.61 -14.24
C MET A 1 5.91 -8.24 -13.80
N LEU A 2 6.07 -7.82 -12.55
CA LEU A 2 5.51 -6.55 -12.02
C LEU A 2 5.77 -5.31 -12.90
N LYS A 3 7.02 -5.02 -13.29
CA LYS A 3 7.36 -3.85 -14.13
C LYS A 3 6.59 -3.82 -15.45
N LEU A 4 6.32 -4.99 -16.02
CA LEU A 4 5.65 -5.15 -17.29
C LEU A 4 4.16 -4.84 -17.15
N VAL A 5 3.52 -5.36 -16.10
CA VAL A 5 2.11 -5.04 -15.79
C VAL A 5 1.95 -3.56 -15.40
N GLN A 6 2.90 -2.98 -14.66
CA GLN A 6 2.89 -1.54 -14.38
C GLN A 6 3.00 -0.69 -15.66
N LYS A 7 3.78 -1.13 -16.65
CA LYS A 7 3.81 -0.48 -17.98
C LYS A 7 2.48 -0.66 -18.71
N PHE A 8 1.88 -1.85 -18.64
CA PHE A 8 0.56 -2.12 -19.21
C PHE A 8 -0.54 -1.22 -18.62
N LEU A 9 -0.56 -1.07 -17.28
CA LEU A 9 -1.45 -0.12 -16.59
C LEU A 9 -1.22 1.32 -17.04
N GLN A 10 0.05 1.73 -17.21
CA GLN A 10 0.38 3.08 -17.67
C GLN A 10 -0.18 3.39 -19.06
N ILE A 11 -0.02 2.45 -20.00
CA ILE A 11 -0.47 2.61 -21.38
C ILE A 11 -2.00 2.70 -21.43
N ASN A 12 -2.69 1.96 -20.57
CA ASN A 12 -4.15 1.98 -20.45
C ASN A 12 -4.69 3.06 -19.50
N ARG A 13 -3.89 4.09 -19.16
CA ARG A 13 -4.29 5.24 -18.31
C ARG A 13 -4.61 4.92 -16.85
N TYR A 14 -4.19 3.77 -16.34
CA TYR A 14 -4.32 3.37 -14.93
C TYR A 14 -3.04 3.65 -14.12
N SER A 15 -2.43 4.82 -14.30
CA SER A 15 -1.14 5.13 -13.66
C SER A 15 -1.22 5.33 -12.16
N GLU A 16 -2.37 5.79 -11.66
CA GLU A 16 -2.58 6.15 -10.26
C GLU A 16 -2.62 4.91 -9.35
N ILE A 17 -3.17 3.79 -9.85
CA ILE A 17 -3.35 2.55 -9.08
C ILE A 17 -2.14 1.61 -9.12
N LYS A 18 -1.01 2.01 -9.73
CA LYS A 18 0.19 1.16 -9.89
C LYS A 18 0.79 0.66 -8.57
N ASN A 19 0.71 1.49 -7.52
CA ASN A 19 1.23 1.14 -6.20
C ASN A 19 0.28 0.18 -5.49
N GLU A 20 -1.03 0.44 -5.53
CA GLU A 20 -2.05 -0.47 -5.00
C GLU A 20 -1.98 -1.84 -5.69
N PHE A 21 -1.86 -1.85 -7.02
CA PHE A 21 -1.67 -3.08 -7.80
C PHE A 21 -0.42 -3.84 -7.38
N LYS A 22 0.72 -3.14 -7.21
CA LYS A 22 1.96 -3.78 -6.76
C LYS A 22 1.75 -4.50 -5.43
N ASP A 23 1.10 -3.84 -4.48
CA ASP A 23 0.90 -4.43 -3.16
C ASP A 23 -0.05 -5.61 -3.20
N LEU A 24 -1.18 -5.52 -3.92
CA LEU A 24 -2.11 -6.63 -4.12
C LEU A 24 -1.44 -7.82 -4.81
N PHE A 25 -0.78 -7.56 -5.94
CA PHE A 25 -0.16 -8.58 -6.77
C PHE A 25 0.99 -9.31 -6.06
N LEU A 26 1.86 -8.58 -5.35
CA LEU A 26 2.99 -9.20 -4.64
C LEU A 26 2.57 -9.97 -3.38
N SER A 27 1.38 -9.67 -2.84
CA SER A 27 0.82 -10.36 -1.67
C SER A 27 -0.30 -11.33 -2.03
N HIS A 28 -0.49 -11.63 -3.31
CA HIS A 28 -1.43 -12.63 -3.80
C HIS A 28 -0.84 -14.05 -3.59
N PRO A 29 -1.62 -15.03 -3.07
CA PRO A 29 -1.15 -16.41 -2.84
C PRO A 29 -0.58 -17.07 -4.10
N ASN A 30 -1.29 -16.93 -5.23
CA ASN A 30 -0.87 -17.49 -6.53
C ASN A 30 0.17 -16.63 -7.27
N TYR A 31 0.87 -15.70 -6.62
CA TYR A 31 1.96 -14.96 -7.26
C TYR A 31 3.10 -15.93 -7.65
N PRO A 32 3.71 -15.85 -8.86
CA PRO A 32 3.49 -14.88 -9.94
C PRO A 32 2.68 -15.45 -11.13
N SER A 33 1.40 -15.79 -10.95
CA SER A 33 0.51 -16.30 -12.01
C SER A 33 -0.27 -15.20 -12.75
N LEU A 34 -0.87 -15.55 -13.90
CA LEU A 34 -1.88 -14.70 -14.56
C LEU A 34 -3.10 -14.46 -13.70
N PHE A 35 -3.55 -15.48 -12.96
CA PHE A 35 -4.68 -15.35 -12.03
C PHE A 35 -4.41 -14.26 -10.99
N ALA A 36 -3.21 -14.21 -10.43
CA ALA A 36 -2.82 -13.14 -9.52
C ALA A 36 -2.87 -11.73 -10.17
N ILE A 37 -2.64 -11.63 -11.48
CA ILE A 37 -2.77 -10.36 -12.22
C ILE A 37 -4.24 -9.98 -12.35
N THR A 38 -5.08 -10.85 -12.91
CA THR A 38 -6.50 -10.57 -13.16
C THR A 38 -7.25 -10.33 -11.86
N ASP A 39 -7.02 -11.13 -10.82
CA ASP A 39 -7.64 -10.95 -9.51
C ASP A 39 -7.23 -9.61 -8.86
N SER A 40 -5.96 -9.21 -8.98
CA SER A 40 -5.50 -7.91 -8.50
C SER A 40 -6.12 -6.74 -9.27
N LEU A 41 -6.41 -6.91 -10.57
CA LEU A 41 -7.09 -5.90 -11.39
C LEU A 41 -8.57 -5.79 -11.01
N ASP A 42 -9.25 -6.92 -10.81
CA ASP A 42 -10.64 -6.99 -10.34
C ASP A 42 -10.82 -6.28 -9.00
N LEU A 43 -9.91 -6.51 -8.06
CA LEU A 43 -9.91 -5.84 -6.77
C LEU A 43 -9.79 -4.32 -6.89
N LEU A 44 -9.17 -3.82 -7.97
CA LEU A 44 -9.04 -2.39 -8.28
C LEU A 44 -10.17 -1.87 -9.16
N SER A 45 -11.19 -2.70 -9.44
CA SER A 45 -12.30 -2.37 -10.34
C SER A 45 -11.84 -2.02 -11.75
N VAL A 46 -10.75 -2.65 -12.21
CA VAL A 46 -10.26 -2.55 -13.58
C VAL A 46 -10.84 -3.72 -14.36
N GLU A 47 -11.72 -3.42 -15.32
CA GLU A 47 -12.28 -4.46 -16.19
C GLU A 47 -11.18 -5.09 -17.05
N ASN A 48 -11.11 -6.40 -16.95
CA ASN A 48 -10.07 -7.19 -17.60
C ASN A 48 -10.62 -8.56 -17.98
N ALA A 49 -9.97 -9.17 -18.96
CA ALA A 49 -10.31 -10.51 -19.43
C ALA A 49 -9.03 -11.30 -19.68
N ALA A 50 -8.94 -12.49 -19.09
CA ALA A 50 -7.95 -13.51 -19.45
C ALA A 50 -8.62 -14.58 -20.31
N VAL A 51 -8.23 -14.66 -21.57
CA VAL A 51 -8.85 -15.59 -22.54
C VAL A 51 -7.80 -16.25 -23.41
N ARG A 52 -8.15 -17.43 -23.93
CA ARG A 52 -7.40 -18.08 -25.02
C ARG A 52 -8.13 -17.81 -26.32
N VAL A 53 -7.45 -17.16 -27.25
CA VAL A 53 -7.97 -16.84 -28.58
C VAL A 53 -7.21 -17.60 -29.65
N SER A 54 -7.86 -17.80 -30.80
CA SER A 54 -7.22 -18.34 -32.00
C SER A 54 -6.22 -17.33 -32.58
N LYS A 55 -5.24 -17.80 -33.37
CA LYS A 55 -4.17 -16.92 -33.89
C LYS A 55 -4.72 -15.90 -34.89
N GLU A 56 -5.80 -16.26 -35.56
CA GLU A 56 -6.52 -15.47 -36.56
C GLU A 56 -7.21 -14.26 -35.93
N GLN A 57 -7.68 -14.38 -34.69
CA GLN A 57 -8.37 -13.32 -33.93
C GLN A 57 -7.43 -12.22 -33.41
N ILE A 58 -6.12 -12.27 -33.72
CA ILE A 58 -5.18 -11.23 -33.32
C ILE A 58 -5.58 -9.83 -33.83
N VAL A 59 -6.30 -9.77 -34.95
CA VAL A 59 -6.79 -8.53 -35.56
C VAL A 59 -7.83 -7.85 -34.67
N ASP A 60 -8.67 -8.64 -33.98
CA ASP A 60 -9.76 -8.16 -33.13
C ASP A 60 -9.31 -7.79 -31.72
N LEU A 61 -8.10 -8.21 -31.33
CA LEU A 61 -7.54 -7.88 -30.02
C LEU A 61 -7.32 -6.37 -29.83
N PRO A 62 -7.39 -5.87 -28.59
CA PRO A 62 -7.11 -4.48 -28.29
C PRO A 62 -5.68 -4.09 -28.69
N SER A 63 -5.44 -2.78 -28.85
CA SER A 63 -4.14 -2.27 -29.29
C SER A 63 -2.99 -2.68 -28.37
N ASN A 64 -3.26 -2.92 -27.09
CA ASN A 64 -2.26 -3.38 -26.12
C ASN A 64 -2.84 -4.51 -25.27
N PHE A 65 -2.08 -5.57 -25.07
CA PHE A 65 -2.48 -6.70 -24.22
C PHE A 65 -1.24 -7.41 -23.66
N LEU A 66 -1.44 -8.18 -22.59
CA LEU A 66 -0.44 -9.14 -22.12
C LEU A 66 -0.61 -10.45 -22.87
N ALA A 67 0.48 -11.14 -23.18
CA ALA A 67 0.44 -12.43 -23.87
C ALA A 67 1.54 -13.36 -23.37
N TYR A 68 1.35 -14.67 -23.55
CA TYR A 68 2.42 -15.64 -23.37
C TYR A 68 3.14 -15.95 -24.67
N PHE A 69 4.41 -15.58 -24.75
CA PHE A 69 5.28 -15.79 -25.91
C PHE A 69 6.52 -16.55 -25.43
N LYS A 70 6.78 -17.74 -26.00
CA LYS A 70 7.86 -18.65 -25.54
C LYS A 70 7.85 -18.88 -24.02
N GLU A 71 6.68 -19.17 -23.46
CA GLU A 71 6.48 -19.39 -22.03
C GLU A 71 6.82 -18.19 -21.12
N GLU A 72 7.06 -17.01 -21.71
CA GLU A 72 7.29 -15.76 -21.00
C GLU A 72 6.08 -14.83 -21.15
N LEU A 73 5.66 -14.21 -20.03
CA LEU A 73 4.68 -13.14 -20.08
C LEU A 73 5.31 -11.90 -20.70
N ILE A 74 4.71 -11.42 -21.79
CA ILE A 74 5.14 -10.23 -22.52
C ILE A 74 4.01 -9.20 -22.60
N LEU A 75 4.36 -7.95 -22.85
CA LEU A 75 3.41 -6.89 -23.21
C LEU A 75 3.50 -6.66 -24.71
N VAL A 76 2.38 -6.82 -25.41
CA VAL A 76 2.25 -6.63 -26.85
C VAL A 76 1.59 -5.28 -27.12
N GLU A 77 2.21 -4.48 -27.97
CA GLU A 77 1.65 -3.25 -28.55
C GLU A 77 1.48 -3.50 -30.06
N LYS A 78 0.23 -3.53 -30.54
CA LYS A 78 -0.11 -3.69 -31.96
C LYS A 78 0.17 -2.41 -32.72
N ALA A 79 0.80 -2.53 -33.88
CA ALA A 79 0.92 -1.47 -34.88
C ALA A 79 0.49 -2.02 -36.25
N LYS A 80 0.29 -1.14 -37.25
CA LYS A 80 -0.28 -1.54 -38.55
C LYS A 80 0.37 -2.78 -39.18
N ASN A 81 1.72 -2.87 -39.17
CA ASN A 81 2.47 -3.91 -39.89
C ASN A 81 3.36 -4.77 -38.98
N PHE A 82 3.37 -4.51 -37.67
CA PHE A 82 4.27 -5.20 -36.74
C PHE A 82 3.70 -5.20 -35.33
N VAL A 83 4.22 -6.09 -34.50
CA VAL A 83 4.02 -6.04 -33.05
C VAL A 83 5.30 -5.58 -32.37
N ARG A 84 5.14 -4.70 -31.37
CA ARG A 84 6.21 -4.40 -30.43
C ARG A 84 5.97 -5.20 -29.17
N ILE A 85 6.90 -6.08 -28.83
CA ILE A 85 6.86 -6.86 -27.61
C ILE A 85 7.81 -6.27 -26.58
N ASN A 86 7.38 -6.14 -25.33
CA ASN A 86 8.27 -5.86 -24.22
C ASN A 86 8.43 -7.15 -23.40
N THR A 87 9.65 -7.67 -23.37
CA THR A 87 10.02 -8.86 -22.59
C THR A 87 10.58 -8.45 -21.23
N ILE A 88 10.57 -9.38 -20.27
CA ILE A 88 11.18 -9.18 -18.96
C ILE A 88 12.71 -9.14 -19.10
N LYS A 89 13.28 -9.96 -19.99
CA LYS A 89 14.73 -10.17 -20.12
C LYS A 89 15.44 -9.26 -21.13
N LYS A 90 14.85 -8.98 -22.29
CA LYS A 90 15.53 -8.33 -23.44
C LYS A 90 14.99 -6.94 -23.80
N GLY A 91 14.06 -6.39 -23.01
CA GLY A 91 13.46 -5.08 -23.28
C GLY A 91 12.50 -5.12 -24.48
N SER A 92 12.40 -3.99 -25.20
CA SER A 92 11.46 -3.79 -26.30
C SER A 92 12.02 -4.34 -27.61
N LEU A 93 11.28 -5.22 -28.27
CA LEU A 93 11.63 -5.82 -29.56
C LEU A 93 10.50 -5.59 -30.56
N LYS A 94 10.88 -5.28 -31.81
CA LYS A 94 9.95 -5.14 -32.93
C LYS A 94 10.00 -6.41 -33.77
N MET A 95 8.84 -6.99 -34.11
CA MET A 95 8.80 -8.14 -35.00
C MET A 95 7.54 -8.18 -35.88
N PRO A 96 7.60 -8.85 -37.06
CA PRO A 96 6.43 -9.11 -37.88
C PRO A 96 5.41 -10.00 -37.16
N TYR A 97 4.13 -9.88 -37.55
CA TYR A 97 3.05 -10.69 -37.00
C TYR A 97 3.29 -12.19 -37.16
N GLU A 98 3.71 -12.65 -38.35
CA GLU A 98 3.99 -14.05 -38.65
C GLU A 98 4.94 -14.67 -37.62
N LYS A 99 6.04 -13.98 -37.32
CA LYS A 99 7.04 -14.42 -36.34
C LYS A 99 6.48 -14.44 -34.92
N PHE A 100 5.63 -13.49 -34.58
CA PHE A 100 4.96 -13.47 -33.29
C PHE A 100 3.98 -14.64 -33.13
N LEU A 101 3.16 -14.89 -34.15
CA LEU A 101 2.13 -15.93 -34.15
C LEU A 101 2.71 -17.34 -34.05
N LEU A 102 3.93 -17.60 -34.53
CA LEU A 102 4.58 -18.92 -34.39
C LEU A 102 4.79 -19.31 -32.92
N ASP A 103 5.20 -18.35 -32.10
CA ASP A 103 5.68 -18.58 -30.73
C ASP A 103 4.67 -18.13 -29.65
N TRP A 104 3.52 -17.57 -30.06
CA TRP A 104 2.40 -17.21 -29.19
C TRP A 104 1.45 -18.39 -28.99
N ASN A 105 1.07 -18.65 -27.74
CA ASN A 105 0.23 -19.78 -27.35
C ASN A 105 -1.28 -19.47 -27.30
N GLY A 106 -1.71 -18.31 -27.78
CA GLY A 106 -3.11 -17.87 -27.81
C GLY A 106 -3.63 -17.28 -26.50
N VAL A 107 -2.90 -17.37 -25.39
CA VAL A 107 -3.35 -16.81 -24.09
C VAL A 107 -3.04 -15.32 -24.03
N ILE A 108 -4.05 -14.54 -23.65
CA ILE A 108 -3.92 -13.09 -23.47
C ILE A 108 -4.59 -12.61 -22.18
N VAL A 109 -4.15 -11.44 -21.72
CA VAL A 109 -4.90 -10.60 -20.77
C VAL A 109 -5.11 -9.23 -21.38
N ALA A 110 -6.37 -8.84 -21.54
CA ALA A 110 -6.79 -7.53 -22.02
C ALA A 110 -7.36 -6.71 -20.87
N ILE A 111 -7.21 -5.39 -20.94
CA ILE A 111 -7.94 -4.43 -20.10
C ILE A 111 -8.94 -3.75 -21.02
N GLU A 112 -10.21 -3.74 -20.62
CA GLU A 112 -11.21 -2.92 -21.29
C GLU A 112 -11.13 -1.51 -20.68
N PRO A 113 -10.92 -0.47 -21.51
CA PRO A 113 -10.84 0.89 -21.01
C PRO A 113 -12.22 1.34 -20.56
N ASN A 114 -12.49 1.13 -19.28
CA ASN A 114 -13.67 1.68 -18.65
C ASN A 114 -13.50 3.18 -18.39
N ASN A 115 -14.62 3.90 -18.41
CA ASN A 115 -14.72 5.20 -17.78
C ASN A 115 -14.53 4.99 -16.28
N VAL A 116 -13.27 4.95 -15.84
CA VAL A 116 -12.94 4.87 -14.42
C VAL A 116 -13.70 6.00 -13.75
N ILE A 117 -14.68 5.63 -12.92
CA ILE A 117 -15.28 6.56 -11.96
C ILE A 117 -14.08 7.12 -11.23
N ALA A 118 -13.77 8.38 -11.48
CA ALA A 118 -12.63 9.05 -10.89
C ALA A 118 -12.73 8.78 -9.38
N ARG A 119 -11.83 7.94 -8.86
CA ARG A 119 -11.63 7.88 -7.43
C ARG A 119 -11.07 9.25 -7.12
N GLU A 120 -11.92 10.12 -6.60
CA GLU A 120 -11.51 11.35 -5.94
C GLU A 120 -10.70 10.96 -4.71
N ASN A 121 -9.46 10.57 -4.94
CA ASN A 121 -8.42 10.54 -3.95
C ASN A 121 -7.20 11.20 -4.59
N LEU A 122 -7.38 12.46 -4.98
CA LEU A 122 -6.29 13.44 -5.00
C LEU A 122 -5.86 13.70 -3.54
N LYS A 123 -5.33 12.67 -2.87
CA LYS A 123 -4.31 12.91 -1.87
C LYS A 123 -3.04 13.19 -2.67
N VAL A 124 -2.90 14.43 -3.10
CA VAL A 124 -1.57 14.98 -3.37
C VAL A 124 -0.85 14.92 -2.04
N GLU A 125 -0.20 13.80 -1.76
CA GLU A 125 0.74 13.70 -0.65
C GLU A 125 1.89 14.62 -1.02
N PHE A 126 1.81 15.87 -0.56
CA PHE A 126 2.91 16.80 -0.46
C PHE A 126 3.92 16.30 0.59
N SER A 127 4.39 15.06 0.42
CA SER A 127 5.29 14.36 1.33
C SER A 127 6.62 15.11 1.47
N TRP A 128 7.06 15.80 0.41
CA TRP A 128 8.26 16.63 0.44
C TRP A 128 8.11 17.87 1.33
N LEU A 129 6.93 18.50 1.36
CA LEU A 129 6.64 19.68 2.20
C LEU A 129 6.73 19.36 3.70
N LYS A 130 6.46 18.12 4.11
CA LYS A 130 6.59 17.70 5.51
C LYS A 130 8.03 17.81 6.03
N PHE A 131 9.03 17.70 5.17
CA PHE A 131 10.44 17.76 5.56
C PHE A 131 11.09 19.09 5.19
N THR A 132 10.68 19.73 4.09
CA THR A 132 11.26 21.02 3.68
C THR A 132 10.73 22.22 4.47
N LEU A 133 9.46 22.20 4.88
CA LEU A 133 8.86 23.31 5.63
C LEU A 133 9.49 23.50 7.03
N PRO A 134 9.69 22.45 7.85
CA PRO A 134 10.36 22.61 9.15
C PRO A 134 11.80 23.11 9.01
N LEU A 135 12.54 22.63 8.01
CA LEU A 135 13.92 23.06 7.75
C LEU A 135 13.96 24.54 7.36
N LEU A 136 13.06 24.99 6.48
CA LEU A 136 12.99 26.39 6.05
C LEU A 136 12.58 27.31 7.19
N LEU A 137 11.62 26.89 8.04
CA LEU A 137 11.26 27.62 9.25
C LEU A 137 12.43 27.74 10.23
N LEU A 138 13.20 26.67 10.43
CA LEU A 138 14.35 26.66 11.34
C LEU A 138 15.48 27.56 10.84
N VAL A 139 15.76 27.53 9.53
CA VAL A 139 16.69 28.46 8.88
C VAL A 139 16.19 29.91 9.01
N GLY A 140 14.92 30.18 8.69
CA GLY A 140 14.33 31.52 8.81
C GLY A 140 14.36 32.07 10.23
N LEU A 141 14.08 31.22 11.23
CA LEU A 141 14.19 31.56 12.64
C LEU A 141 15.63 31.93 13.02
N SER A 142 16.62 31.16 12.53
CA SER A 142 18.02 31.45 12.81
C SER A 142 18.48 32.78 12.20
N PHE A 143 18.09 33.08 10.96
CA PHE A 143 18.35 34.39 10.33
C PHE A 143 17.69 35.55 11.07
N PHE A 144 16.59 35.31 11.78
CA PHE A 144 15.93 36.33 12.59
C PHE A 144 16.68 36.63 13.90
N TYR A 145 17.24 35.60 14.55
CA TYR A 145 17.91 35.75 15.85
C TYR A 145 19.43 35.98 15.75
N ASN A 146 20.08 35.55 14.67
CA ASN A 146 21.53 35.59 14.51
C ASN A 146 21.95 36.44 13.31
N THR A 147 23.15 37.01 13.41
CA THR A 147 23.80 37.70 12.29
C THR A 147 24.65 36.73 11.49
N TYR A 148 24.55 36.83 10.16
CA TYR A 148 25.29 35.98 9.23
C TYR A 148 26.26 36.82 8.42
N ASN A 149 27.55 36.47 8.48
CA ASN A 149 28.54 36.98 7.54
C ASN A 149 28.67 36.03 6.33
N LEU A 150 29.38 36.49 5.28
CA LEU A 150 29.61 35.71 4.06
C LEU A 150 30.24 34.34 4.37
N PHE A 151 31.17 34.29 5.32
CA PHE A 151 31.82 33.05 5.75
C PHE A 151 30.83 32.03 6.31
N SER A 152 30.00 32.43 7.28
CA SER A 152 28.96 31.58 7.88
C SER A 152 27.89 31.15 6.88
N ILE A 153 27.53 32.01 5.92
CA ILE A 153 26.58 31.65 4.85
C ILE A 153 27.14 30.51 3.99
N VAL A 154 28.42 30.59 3.60
CA VAL A 154 29.05 29.53 2.81
C VAL A 154 29.12 28.22 3.61
N PHE A 155 29.44 28.28 4.90
CA PHE A 155 29.42 27.10 5.78
C PHE A 155 28.02 26.52 5.98
N LEU A 156 26.98 27.35 6.03
CA LEU A 156 25.59 26.91 6.09
C LEU A 156 25.20 26.17 4.80
N VAL A 157 25.47 26.77 3.64
CA VAL A 157 25.12 26.18 2.33
C VAL A 157 25.85 24.86 2.11
N THR A 158 27.16 24.82 2.38
CA THR A 158 27.94 23.57 2.28
C THR A 158 27.46 22.51 3.25
N SER A 159 27.02 22.88 4.47
CA SER A 159 26.44 21.94 5.43
C SER A 159 25.09 21.38 4.98
N ILE A 160 24.22 22.21 4.40
CA ILE A 160 22.93 21.75 3.82
C ILE A 160 23.17 20.78 2.67
N LEU A 161 24.08 21.11 1.75
CA LEU A 161 24.43 20.24 0.63
C LEU A 161 25.05 18.91 1.11
N GLY A 162 25.99 18.99 2.05
CA GLY A 162 26.63 17.81 2.64
C GLY A 162 25.64 16.91 3.37
N PHE A 163 24.69 17.49 4.11
CA PHE A 163 23.61 16.76 4.76
C PHE A 163 22.72 16.04 3.74
N ALA A 164 22.30 16.75 2.67
CA ALA A 164 21.47 16.17 1.63
C ALA A 164 22.14 14.96 0.93
N VAL A 165 23.42 15.09 0.58
CA VAL A 165 24.20 13.98 -0.02
C VAL A 165 24.37 12.82 0.98
N SER A 166 24.59 13.12 2.26
CA SER A 166 24.73 12.09 3.30
C SER A 166 23.45 11.30 3.52
N VAL A 167 22.28 11.95 3.44
CA VAL A 167 20.98 11.26 3.44
C VAL A 167 20.88 10.28 2.27
N PHE A 168 21.35 10.65 1.08
CA PHE A 168 21.35 9.74 -0.08
C PHE A 168 22.29 8.53 0.12
N ILE A 169 23.47 8.74 0.72
CA ILE A 169 24.40 7.64 1.05
C ILE A 169 23.73 6.62 1.98
N VAL A 170 23.05 7.10 3.01
CA VAL A 170 22.33 6.26 3.96
C VAL A 170 21.12 5.57 3.33
N GLN A 171 20.38 6.27 2.46
CA GLN A 171 19.27 5.67 1.71
C GLN A 171 19.75 4.49 0.83
N GLU A 172 20.86 4.67 0.13
CA GLU A 172 21.47 3.60 -0.69
C GLU A 172 21.89 2.41 0.19
N LYS A 173 22.52 2.68 1.35
CA LYS A 173 22.91 1.62 2.30
C LYS A 173 21.72 0.81 2.81
N LEU A 174 20.60 1.48 3.11
CA LEU A 174 19.38 0.84 3.58
C LEU A 174 18.59 0.14 2.44
N GLY A 175 19.07 0.23 1.19
CA GLY A 175 18.46 -0.44 0.04
C GLY A 175 17.24 0.29 -0.54
N PHE A 176 17.07 1.58 -0.23
CA PHE A 176 15.98 2.38 -0.82
C PHE A 176 16.25 2.62 -2.31
N LYS A 177 15.29 2.23 -3.15
CA LYS A 177 15.37 2.45 -4.60
C LYS A 177 14.89 3.86 -4.95
N ASN A 178 15.80 4.82 -5.01
CA ASN A 178 15.52 6.18 -5.46
C ASN A 178 16.04 6.42 -6.89
N GLY A 179 15.21 7.01 -7.75
CA GLY A 179 15.57 7.31 -9.14
C GLY A 179 16.79 8.22 -9.26
N ILE A 180 16.95 9.17 -8.34
CA ILE A 180 18.11 10.08 -8.28
C ILE A 180 19.39 9.30 -7.93
N ILE A 181 19.34 8.49 -6.86
CA ILE A 181 20.47 7.67 -6.41
C ILE A 181 20.94 6.73 -7.52
N SER A 182 20.00 6.05 -8.20
CA SER A 182 20.32 5.12 -9.28
C SER A 182 21.00 5.78 -10.48
N ARG A 183 20.73 7.07 -10.75
CA ARG A 183 21.40 7.83 -11.82
C ARG A 183 22.82 8.21 -11.42
N PHE A 184 23.02 8.69 -10.19
CA PHE A 184 24.35 9.06 -9.69
C PHE A 184 25.26 7.85 -9.51
N CYS A 185 24.72 6.69 -9.11
CA CYS A 185 25.52 5.48 -8.93
C CYS A 185 25.85 4.73 -10.22
N ASN A 186 25.09 4.94 -11.30
CA ASN A 186 25.32 4.32 -12.61
C ASN A 186 25.77 5.33 -13.67
N LEU A 187 26.46 6.40 -13.27
CA LEU A 187 26.92 7.44 -14.18
C LEU A 187 27.99 6.94 -15.18
N SER A 188 28.73 5.89 -14.81
CA SER A 188 29.73 5.20 -15.63
C SER A 188 29.74 3.70 -15.35
N SER A 189 30.28 2.89 -16.27
CA SER A 189 30.48 1.45 -16.06
C SER A 189 31.34 1.13 -14.84
N ASN A 190 32.20 2.07 -14.43
CA ASN A 190 33.12 1.91 -13.31
C ASN A 190 32.65 2.64 -12.04
N SER A 191 31.41 3.17 -12.01
CA SER A 191 30.82 3.77 -10.81
C SER A 191 29.90 2.77 -10.11
N SER A 192 30.06 2.62 -8.78
CA SER A 192 29.14 1.84 -7.95
C SER A 192 29.21 2.35 -6.52
N CYS A 193 28.17 3.04 -6.06
CA CYS A 193 28.09 3.53 -4.68
C CYS A 193 28.00 2.36 -3.69
N ASN A 194 27.15 1.36 -3.99
CA ASN A 194 26.91 0.21 -3.12
C ASN A 194 28.17 -0.59 -2.82
N SER A 195 29.06 -0.75 -3.81
CA SER A 195 30.34 -1.45 -3.64
C SER A 195 31.30 -0.71 -2.72
N VAL A 196 31.24 0.62 -2.63
CA VAL A 196 32.11 1.43 -1.76
C VAL A 196 31.54 1.53 -0.35
N ILE A 197 30.22 1.78 -0.25
CA ILE A 197 29.53 2.00 1.02
C ILE A 197 29.55 0.74 1.91
N ASN A 198 29.48 -0.47 1.32
CA ASN A 198 29.38 -1.72 2.08
C ASN A 198 30.72 -2.47 2.29
N ASN A 199 31.84 -2.01 1.70
CA ASN A 199 33.09 -2.79 1.70
C ASN A 199 33.88 -2.75 3.03
N LYS A 200 33.62 -1.76 3.91
CA LYS A 200 34.49 -1.50 5.07
C LYS A 200 33.81 -1.54 6.44
N GLU A 201 32.58 -2.03 6.53
CA GLU A 201 31.96 -2.16 7.85
C GLU A 201 32.40 -3.44 8.56
N GLY A 202 33.41 -3.27 9.43
CA GLY A 202 33.57 -4.10 10.61
C GLY A 202 32.30 -4.03 11.47
N ASN A 203 32.03 -5.10 12.23
CA ASN A 203 30.78 -5.45 12.90
C ASN A 203 30.31 -4.48 14.03
N ASN A 204 30.54 -3.17 13.93
CA ASN A 204 30.05 -2.19 14.89
C ASN A 204 28.55 -1.94 14.67
N LYS A 205 27.75 -2.42 15.62
CA LYS A 205 26.28 -2.34 15.57
C LYS A 205 25.71 -0.91 15.69
N TRP A 206 26.51 0.06 16.12
CA TRP A 206 26.03 1.39 16.52
C TRP A 206 26.21 2.44 15.41
N ILE A 207 27.45 2.79 15.05
CA ILE A 207 27.75 3.79 14.01
C ILE A 207 28.63 3.16 12.94
N GLY A 208 28.13 3.17 11.70
CA GLY A 208 28.85 2.72 10.53
C GLY A 208 29.65 3.84 9.86
N PHE A 209 30.61 3.50 9.00
CA PHE A 209 31.41 4.48 8.26
C PHE A 209 30.53 5.37 7.36
N SER A 210 29.46 4.81 6.81
CA SER A 210 28.44 5.53 6.03
C SER A 210 27.64 6.56 6.82
N ASP A 211 27.62 6.44 8.15
CA ASP A 211 26.81 7.27 9.04
C ASP A 211 27.58 8.53 9.48
N LEU A 212 28.92 8.51 9.38
CA LEU A 212 29.79 9.61 9.78
C LEU A 212 29.50 10.92 9.02
N PRO A 213 29.35 10.94 7.67
CA PRO A 213 28.99 12.15 6.95
C PRO A 213 27.65 12.72 7.40
N LEU A 214 26.67 11.86 7.68
CA LEU A 214 25.34 12.28 8.11
C LEU A 214 25.43 12.98 9.47
N ILE A 215 26.12 12.37 10.44
CA ILE A 215 26.30 12.95 11.78
C ILE A 215 27.10 14.25 11.70
N PHE A 216 28.18 14.28 10.93
CA PHE A 216 29.00 15.49 10.77
C PHE A 216 28.18 16.65 10.21
N PHE A 217 27.55 16.50 9.05
CA PHE A 217 26.82 17.60 8.41
C PHE A 217 25.52 17.97 9.13
N ALA A 218 24.84 17.02 9.78
CA ALA A 218 23.68 17.33 10.61
C ALA A 218 24.10 18.16 11.84
N SER A 219 25.20 17.80 12.51
CA SER A 219 25.74 18.57 13.63
C SER A 219 26.26 19.93 13.19
N SER A 220 26.96 20.02 12.06
CA SER A 220 27.41 21.28 11.45
C SER A 220 26.24 22.21 11.14
N LEU A 221 25.15 21.66 10.58
CA LEU A 221 23.95 22.41 10.26
C LEU A 221 23.31 23.01 11.52
N ILE A 222 23.09 22.19 12.56
CA ILE A 222 22.50 22.67 13.82
C ILE A 222 23.42 23.70 14.48
N ALA A 223 24.73 23.45 14.54
CA ALA A 223 25.69 24.35 15.16
C ALA A 223 25.70 25.74 14.48
N VAL A 224 25.78 25.78 13.14
CA VAL A 224 25.75 27.04 12.36
C VAL A 224 24.40 27.77 12.48
N LEU A 225 23.30 27.05 12.75
CA LEU A 225 22.00 27.66 13.02
C LEU A 225 21.86 28.21 14.44
N VAL A 226 22.71 27.79 15.39
CA VAL A 226 22.71 28.30 16.78
C VAL A 226 23.70 29.44 16.95
N LYS A 227 24.94 29.27 16.46
CA LYS A 227 26.03 30.25 16.55
C LYS A 227 26.80 30.29 15.23
N PRO A 228 26.39 31.14 14.26
CA PRO A 228 26.86 31.01 12.88
C PRO A 228 28.36 31.18 12.68
N LEU A 229 28.99 32.15 13.34
CA LEU A 229 30.39 32.49 13.11
C LEU A 229 31.30 31.52 13.86
N GLU A 230 31.06 31.40 15.16
CA GLU A 230 31.82 30.58 16.10
C GLU A 230 31.81 29.11 15.67
N SER A 231 30.63 28.59 15.30
CA SER A 231 30.51 27.22 14.82
C SER A 231 31.18 27.03 13.46
N ALA A 232 31.08 27.99 12.54
CA ALA A 232 31.71 27.87 11.22
C ALA A 232 33.25 27.79 11.33
N VAL A 233 33.85 28.55 12.26
CA VAL A 233 35.29 28.49 12.55
C VAL A 233 35.68 27.10 13.06
N PHE A 234 34.94 26.55 14.03
CA PHE A 234 35.22 25.22 14.56
C PHE A 234 34.99 24.09 13.54
N ILE A 235 33.94 24.18 12.72
CA ILE A 235 33.66 23.22 11.64
C ILE A 235 34.76 23.27 10.57
N GLY A 236 35.30 24.46 10.25
CA GLY A 236 36.43 24.62 9.33
C GLY A 236 37.67 23.87 9.81
N PHE A 237 37.98 23.99 11.11
CA PHE A 237 39.05 23.23 11.75
C PHE A 237 38.81 21.71 11.70
N LEU A 238 37.60 21.23 12.06
CA LEU A 238 37.27 19.81 11.97
C LEU A 238 37.35 19.27 10.54
N SER A 239 36.99 20.10 9.55
CA SER A 239 37.10 19.76 8.13
C SER A 239 38.56 19.58 7.71
N LEU A 240 39.47 20.41 8.24
CA LEU A 240 40.91 20.25 8.02
C LEU A 240 41.41 18.91 8.60
N LEU A 241 40.97 18.55 9.82
CA LEU A 241 41.30 17.26 10.44
C LEU A 241 40.74 16.06 9.67
N ALA A 242 39.71 16.25 8.84
CA ALA A 242 39.14 15.19 8.00
C ALA A 242 39.91 14.93 6.70
N ILE A 243 40.92 15.74 6.35
CA ILE A 243 41.73 15.53 5.12
C ILE A 243 42.37 14.14 5.04
N PRO A 244 42.99 13.57 6.09
CA PRO A 244 43.51 12.20 6.05
C PRO A 244 42.45 11.15 5.72
N VAL A 245 41.21 11.36 6.19
CA VAL A 245 40.06 10.48 5.89
C VAL A 245 39.66 10.60 4.42
N ILE A 246 39.68 11.81 3.85
CA ILE A 246 39.43 12.04 2.41
C ILE A 246 40.48 11.30 1.57
N VAL A 247 41.77 11.45 1.91
CA VAL A 247 42.87 10.80 1.18
C VAL A 247 42.72 9.28 1.25
N SER A 248 42.40 8.74 2.42
CA SER A 248 42.14 7.31 2.61
C SER A 248 40.93 6.85 1.79
N SER A 249 39.82 7.60 1.78
CA SER A 249 38.63 7.28 0.96
C SER A 249 38.96 7.20 -0.53
N ILE A 250 39.74 8.14 -1.05
CA ILE A 250 40.16 8.15 -2.47
C ILE A 250 41.10 6.96 -2.76
N TRP A 251 42.05 6.69 -1.86
CA TRP A 251 42.98 5.56 -2.00
C TRP A 251 42.23 4.23 -2.13
N ILE A 252 41.27 4.00 -1.23
CA ILE A 252 40.46 2.78 -1.19
C ILE A 252 39.64 2.60 -2.47
N GLN A 253 38.96 3.66 -2.90
CA GLN A 253 38.13 3.61 -4.11
C GLN A 253 38.97 3.32 -5.37
N LYS A 254 40.17 3.92 -5.45
CA LYS A 254 41.05 3.77 -6.60
C LYS A 254 41.80 2.43 -6.62
N PHE A 255 42.40 2.01 -5.51
CA PHE A 255 43.33 0.88 -5.46
C PHE A 255 42.72 -0.42 -4.95
N GLU A 256 41.81 -0.39 -3.95
CA GLU A 256 41.21 -1.60 -3.40
C GLU A 256 39.94 -2.01 -4.16
N ILE A 257 39.00 -1.07 -4.35
CA ILE A 257 37.65 -1.37 -4.88
C ILE A 257 37.61 -1.26 -6.41
N GLN A 258 38.50 -0.44 -6.98
CA GLN A 258 38.55 -0.13 -8.41
C GLN A 258 37.21 0.41 -8.96
N LYS A 259 36.40 1.02 -8.09
CA LYS A 259 35.12 1.65 -8.44
C LYS A 259 34.96 2.98 -7.72
N TRP A 260 34.31 3.92 -8.39
CA TRP A 260 34.08 5.26 -7.87
C TRP A 260 32.68 5.40 -7.26
N CYS A 261 32.60 6.03 -6.09
CA CYS A 261 31.35 6.44 -5.45
C CYS A 261 31.18 7.96 -5.61
N VAL A 262 30.36 8.39 -6.56
CA VAL A 262 30.13 9.82 -6.85
C VAL A 262 29.65 10.60 -5.62
N MET A 263 28.75 10.01 -4.82
CA MET A 263 28.25 10.65 -3.59
C MET A 263 29.35 10.80 -2.53
N CYS A 264 30.18 9.77 -2.35
CA CYS A 264 31.29 9.78 -1.40
C CYS A 264 32.33 10.84 -1.79
N LEU A 265 32.66 10.93 -3.09
CA LEU A 265 33.54 11.97 -3.63
C LEU A 265 32.94 13.36 -3.48
N THR A 266 31.62 13.51 -3.63
CA THR A 266 30.93 14.79 -3.43
C THR A 266 31.04 15.24 -1.97
N VAL A 267 30.82 14.35 -1.01
CA VAL A 267 31.06 14.61 0.42
C VAL A 267 32.51 15.03 0.67
N SER A 268 33.48 14.29 0.13
CA SER A 268 34.90 14.63 0.25
C SER A 268 35.22 16.00 -0.34
N ALA A 269 34.64 16.36 -1.49
CA ALA A 269 34.83 17.66 -2.11
C ALA A 269 34.25 18.80 -1.25
N ILE A 270 33.06 18.61 -0.66
CA ILE A 270 32.43 19.60 0.22
C ILE A 270 33.30 19.85 1.46
N ILE A 271 33.78 18.79 2.12
CA ILE A 271 34.65 18.92 3.30
C ILE A 271 35.96 19.63 2.90
N PHE A 272 36.56 19.24 1.77
CA PHE A 272 37.78 19.90 1.28
C PHE A 272 37.58 21.41 1.04
N VAL A 273 36.43 21.80 0.45
CA VAL A 273 36.07 23.22 0.26
C VAL A 273 35.92 23.94 1.60
N GLN A 274 35.28 23.33 2.60
CA GLN A 274 35.19 23.91 3.95
C GLN A 274 36.58 24.13 4.57
N SER A 275 37.48 23.15 4.45
CA SER A 275 38.86 23.27 4.94
C SER A 275 39.65 24.36 4.22
N ALA A 276 39.54 24.43 2.89
CA ALA A 276 40.25 25.40 2.08
C ALA A 276 39.79 26.84 2.37
N ILE A 277 38.49 27.06 2.51
CA ILE A 277 37.92 28.37 2.83
C ILE A 277 38.33 28.80 4.24
N TRP A 278 38.31 27.90 5.21
CA TRP A 278 38.77 28.21 6.57
C TRP A 278 40.26 28.57 6.61
N PHE A 279 41.10 27.76 5.95
CA PHE A 279 42.54 28.00 5.87
C PHE A 279 42.90 29.31 5.15
N ALA A 280 42.12 29.70 4.13
CA ALA A 280 42.32 30.94 3.38
C ALA A 280 41.69 32.19 4.05
N SER A 281 40.96 32.01 5.15
CA SER A 281 40.28 33.12 5.84
C SER A 281 41.15 33.76 6.93
N ASP A 282 40.88 35.02 7.25
CA ASP A 282 41.48 35.72 8.39
C ASP A 282 41.02 35.16 9.76
N LEU A 283 40.12 34.18 9.76
CA LEU A 283 39.58 33.50 10.94
C LEU A 283 40.34 32.20 11.27
N PHE A 284 41.49 31.96 10.63
CA PHE A 284 42.35 30.82 10.96
C PHE A 284 42.87 30.93 12.40
N THR A 285 42.55 29.93 13.22
CA THR A 285 42.97 29.85 14.62
C THR A 285 43.18 28.40 15.05
N LEU A 286 44.11 28.17 15.97
CA LEU A 286 44.30 26.87 16.62
C LEU A 286 43.86 26.89 18.09
N SER A 287 43.44 28.06 18.60
CA SER A 287 42.86 28.22 19.94
C SER A 287 41.37 28.47 19.83
N PHE A 288 40.58 27.60 20.46
CA PHE A 288 39.12 27.66 20.48
C PHE A 288 38.64 27.88 21.91
N SER A 289 37.66 28.77 22.10
CA SER A 289 36.96 28.95 23.36
C SER A 289 35.81 27.93 23.47
N PHE A 290 35.13 27.96 24.61
CA PHE A 290 33.97 27.11 24.84
C PHE A 290 32.81 27.44 23.87
N GLU A 291 32.68 28.71 23.46
CA GLU A 291 31.58 29.15 22.61
C GLU A 291 31.66 28.60 21.17
N GLU A 292 32.85 28.37 20.61
CA GLU A 292 33.03 27.75 19.29
C GLU A 292 32.80 26.24 19.32
N ILE A 293 33.21 25.57 20.41
CA ILE A 293 33.16 24.10 20.52
C ILE A 293 31.75 23.62 20.90
N PHE A 294 31.13 24.30 21.86
CA PHE A 294 29.91 23.83 22.52
C PHE A 294 28.76 23.52 21.54
N PRO A 295 28.39 24.38 20.58
CA PRO A 295 27.26 24.13 19.68
C PRO A 295 27.40 22.85 18.86
N PHE A 296 28.61 22.57 18.35
CA PHE A 296 28.87 21.37 17.55
C PHE A 296 28.84 20.11 18.41
N VAL A 297 29.54 20.12 19.55
CA VAL A 297 29.60 18.96 20.45
C VAL A 297 28.21 18.63 21.00
N PHE A 298 27.46 19.65 21.42
CA PHE A 298 26.08 19.48 21.87
C PHE A 298 25.19 18.85 20.79
N SER A 299 25.33 19.31 19.53
CA SER A 299 24.60 18.75 18.39
C SER A 299 24.94 17.28 18.14
N VAL A 300 26.22 16.89 18.24
CA VAL A 300 26.65 15.49 18.10
C VAL A 300 26.05 14.62 19.21
N VAL A 301 26.14 15.06 20.47
CA VAL A 301 25.60 14.33 21.63
C VAL A 301 24.09 14.12 21.50
N LEU A 302 23.36 15.07 20.94
CA LEU A 302 21.94 14.97 20.68
C LEU A 302 21.61 14.03 19.49
N LEU A 303 22.35 14.15 18.38
CA LEU A 303 22.01 13.47 17.13
C LEU A 303 22.38 11.99 17.11
N VAL A 304 23.49 11.60 17.75
CA VAL A 304 23.94 10.20 17.77
C VAL A 304 22.87 9.23 18.34
N PRO A 305 22.27 9.47 19.52
CA PRO A 305 21.24 8.57 20.05
C PRO A 305 19.97 8.58 19.18
N ILE A 306 19.55 9.74 18.68
CA ILE A 306 18.39 9.87 17.78
C ILE A 306 18.62 9.05 16.51
N TRP A 307 19.79 9.17 15.89
CA TRP A 307 20.14 8.43 14.68
C TRP A 307 20.14 6.91 14.92
N SER A 308 20.69 6.46 16.05
CA SER A 308 20.72 5.04 16.42
C SER A 308 19.31 4.42 16.53
N VAL A 309 18.39 5.14 17.20
CA VAL A 309 16.99 4.72 17.32
C VAL A 309 16.29 4.72 15.96
N LEU A 310 16.43 5.81 15.18
CA LEU A 310 15.84 5.91 13.85
C LEU A 310 16.32 4.80 12.91
N LYS A 311 17.63 4.55 12.86
CA LYS A 311 18.23 3.48 12.06
C LYS A 311 17.66 2.12 12.43
N THR A 312 17.48 1.84 13.72
CA THR A 312 16.89 0.58 14.20
C THR A 312 15.43 0.44 13.77
N ILE A 313 14.62 1.50 13.94
CA ILE A 313 13.21 1.51 13.51
C ILE A 313 13.11 1.28 11.99
N ILE A 314 13.89 2.01 11.19
CA ILE A 314 13.88 1.88 9.72
C ILE A 314 14.28 0.46 9.30
N LYS A 315 15.34 -0.10 9.91
CA LYS A 315 15.78 -1.47 9.62
C LYS A 315 14.72 -2.50 9.97
N ASN A 316 14.00 -2.34 11.09
CA ASN A 316 12.93 -3.25 11.49
C ASN A 316 11.72 -3.18 10.55
N ILE A 317 11.34 -1.97 10.12
CA ILE A 317 10.25 -1.77 9.15
C ILE A 317 10.61 -2.43 7.81
N LEU A 318 11.81 -2.15 7.29
CA LEU A 318 12.28 -2.70 6.01
C LEU A 318 12.49 -4.22 6.08
N GLY A 319 13.07 -4.72 7.18
CA GLY A 319 13.31 -6.14 7.39
C GLY A 319 12.03 -6.96 7.45
N ASN A 320 10.93 -6.37 7.93
CA ASN A 320 9.65 -7.04 8.06
C ASN A 320 8.76 -6.95 6.81
N GLU A 321 9.15 -6.23 5.77
CA GLU A 321 8.29 -6.14 4.58
C GLU A 321 8.03 -7.51 3.92
N ASN A 322 9.06 -8.36 3.84
CA ASN A 322 8.91 -9.68 3.23
C ASN A 322 8.09 -10.62 4.12
N SER A 323 8.32 -10.63 5.44
CA SER A 323 7.52 -11.44 6.36
C SER A 323 6.06 -10.98 6.37
N LEU A 324 5.80 -9.68 6.31
CA LEU A 324 4.44 -9.14 6.15
C LEU A 324 3.78 -9.57 4.83
N LYS A 325 4.53 -9.58 3.73
CA LYS A 325 4.02 -10.05 2.42
C LYS A 325 3.69 -11.54 2.47
N GLU A 326 4.56 -12.37 3.04
CA GLU A 326 4.31 -13.80 3.18
C GLU A 326 3.13 -14.10 4.12
N MET A 327 3.00 -13.35 5.22
CA MET A 327 1.83 -13.45 6.11
C MET A 327 0.53 -13.08 5.38
N LYS A 328 0.54 -12.03 4.55
CA LYS A 328 -0.62 -11.66 3.72
C LYS A 328 -0.97 -12.75 2.71
N LYS A 329 0.01 -13.36 2.05
CA LYS A 329 -0.23 -14.49 1.14
C LYS A 329 -0.83 -15.68 1.87
N PHE A 330 -0.31 -16.01 3.05
CA PHE A 330 -0.83 -17.10 3.87
C PHE A 330 -2.29 -16.83 4.27
N LYS A 331 -2.58 -15.64 4.79
CA LYS A 331 -3.96 -15.27 5.17
C LYS A 331 -4.90 -15.22 3.97
N ARG A 332 -4.45 -14.77 2.79
CA ARG A 332 -5.28 -14.73 1.58
C ARG A 332 -5.42 -16.08 0.87
N ASN A 333 -4.89 -17.16 1.42
CA ASN A 333 -5.00 -18.47 0.81
C ASN A 333 -6.44 -19.01 0.93
N TYR A 334 -7.09 -19.26 -0.21
CA TYR A 334 -8.48 -19.73 -0.24
C TYR A 334 -8.67 -21.07 0.49
N SER A 335 -7.72 -22.00 0.36
CA SER A 335 -7.80 -23.29 1.06
C SER A 335 -7.76 -23.13 2.58
N LEU A 336 -7.00 -22.14 3.10
CA LEU A 336 -7.01 -21.80 4.52
C LEU A 336 -8.36 -21.23 4.96
N LEU A 337 -8.92 -20.28 4.18
CA LEU A 337 -10.25 -19.75 4.46
C LEU A 337 -11.29 -20.88 4.48
N ASN A 338 -11.31 -21.74 3.47
CA ASN A 338 -12.27 -22.84 3.36
C ASN A 338 -12.12 -23.86 4.50
N PHE A 339 -10.89 -24.15 4.92
CA PHE A 339 -10.60 -25.00 6.07
C PHE A 339 -11.15 -24.43 7.39
N LEU A 340 -11.02 -23.11 7.60
CA LEU A 340 -11.52 -22.43 8.79
C LEU A 340 -13.04 -22.19 8.75
N SER A 341 -13.62 -22.14 7.55
CA SER A 341 -15.05 -21.89 7.32
C SER A 341 -15.88 -23.14 7.58
N LYS A 342 -16.45 -23.23 8.79
CA LYS A 342 -17.30 -24.36 9.20
C LYS A 342 -18.65 -24.31 8.50
N LYS A 343 -19.14 -25.45 8.03
CA LYS A 343 -20.51 -25.57 7.52
C LYS A 343 -21.52 -25.20 8.61
N VAL A 344 -22.58 -24.51 8.20
CA VAL A 344 -23.71 -24.24 9.09
C VAL A 344 -24.37 -25.58 9.45
N PRO A 345 -24.57 -25.91 10.75
CA PRO A 345 -25.06 -27.23 11.17
C PRO A 345 -26.40 -27.63 10.55
N GLN A 346 -27.35 -26.70 10.47
CA GLN A 346 -28.68 -26.90 9.90
C GLN A 346 -28.93 -25.89 8.78
N THR A 347 -28.75 -26.32 7.54
CA THR A 347 -28.99 -25.53 6.33
C THR A 347 -30.46 -25.53 5.90
N ASN A 348 -31.24 -26.53 6.31
CA ASN A 348 -32.66 -26.62 5.99
C ASN A 348 -33.42 -25.38 6.47
N GLY A 349 -34.20 -24.77 5.57
CA GLY A 349 -34.98 -23.56 5.82
C GLY A 349 -34.18 -22.26 5.80
N PHE A 350 -32.87 -22.29 5.56
CA PHE A 350 -32.05 -21.06 5.47
C PHE A 350 -32.42 -20.20 4.26
N GLU A 351 -32.63 -20.82 3.09
CA GLU A 351 -33.06 -20.12 1.87
C GLU A 351 -34.48 -19.55 1.96
N ASP A 352 -35.30 -20.06 2.89
CA ASP A 352 -36.67 -19.59 3.13
C ASP A 352 -36.73 -18.32 4.00
N LEU A 353 -35.62 -17.97 4.68
CA LEU A 353 -35.55 -16.80 5.55
C LEU A 353 -35.50 -15.52 4.71
N ARG A 354 -36.47 -14.63 4.93
CA ARG A 354 -36.63 -13.37 4.20
C ARG A 354 -36.09 -12.20 5.01
N GLY A 355 -34.89 -11.77 4.65
CA GLY A 355 -34.27 -10.56 5.18
C GLY A 355 -34.38 -9.35 4.27
N LEU A 356 -33.44 -8.42 4.46
CA LEU A 356 -33.20 -7.30 3.55
C LEU A 356 -32.16 -7.73 2.52
N ASN A 357 -32.49 -7.58 1.25
CA ASN A 357 -31.71 -8.13 0.14
C ASN A 357 -31.06 -7.01 -0.67
N PHE A 358 -29.76 -7.11 -0.93
CA PHE A 358 -28.99 -6.16 -1.73
C PHE A 358 -28.08 -6.90 -2.74
N GLY A 359 -27.79 -6.27 -3.87
CA GLY A 359 -26.93 -6.85 -4.91
C GLY A 359 -27.63 -7.88 -5.79
N ASN A 360 -26.84 -8.65 -6.54
CA ASN A 360 -27.34 -9.62 -7.52
C ASN A 360 -27.67 -10.98 -6.88
N ARG A 361 -28.94 -11.42 -6.91
CA ARG A 361 -29.38 -12.72 -6.36
C ARG A 361 -28.70 -13.94 -7.00
N ASN A 362 -28.20 -13.79 -8.23
CA ASN A 362 -27.51 -14.83 -8.97
C ASN A 362 -25.98 -14.78 -8.81
N ALA A 363 -25.48 -13.92 -7.91
CA ALA A 363 -24.07 -13.84 -7.60
C ALA A 363 -23.53 -15.17 -7.04
N ALA A 364 -22.28 -15.49 -7.37
CA ALA A 364 -21.59 -16.66 -6.85
C ALA A 364 -21.37 -16.62 -5.33
N VAL A 365 -21.27 -15.41 -4.76
CA VAL A 365 -21.10 -15.20 -3.32
C VAL A 365 -22.42 -14.73 -2.71
N LYS A 366 -23.08 -15.62 -1.96
CA LYS A 366 -24.25 -15.30 -1.14
C LYS A 366 -23.82 -14.98 0.29
N LEU A 367 -23.58 -13.72 0.58
CA LEU A 367 -23.28 -13.23 1.92
C LEU A 367 -24.58 -13.05 2.72
N SER A 368 -24.75 -13.77 3.81
CA SER A 368 -25.80 -13.50 4.79
C SER A 368 -25.20 -13.01 6.09
N ILE A 369 -25.69 -11.89 6.61
CA ILE A 369 -25.34 -11.43 7.94
C ILE A 369 -26.56 -11.54 8.85
N VAL A 370 -26.37 -12.10 10.04
CA VAL A 370 -27.39 -12.11 11.09
C VAL A 370 -26.99 -11.07 12.12
N ILE A 371 -27.80 -10.04 12.28
CA ILE A 371 -27.51 -8.90 13.13
C ILE A 371 -28.63 -8.63 14.14
N SER A 372 -28.32 -7.84 15.16
CA SER A 372 -29.33 -7.28 16.07
C SER A 372 -29.21 -5.76 16.06
N PRO A 373 -30.32 -5.00 16.04
CA PRO A 373 -30.26 -3.54 16.07
C PRO A 373 -29.61 -2.97 17.34
N SER A 374 -29.56 -3.74 18.42
CA SER A 374 -28.98 -3.32 19.72
C SER A 374 -27.48 -3.61 19.86
N CYS A 375 -26.86 -4.25 18.87
CA CYS A 375 -25.47 -4.72 18.96
C CYS A 375 -24.48 -3.74 18.31
N ASP A 376 -23.52 -3.25 19.08
CA ASP A 376 -22.53 -2.29 18.58
C ASP A 376 -21.66 -2.85 17.44
N HIS A 377 -21.28 -4.12 17.52
CA HIS A 377 -20.48 -4.78 16.48
C HIS A 377 -21.28 -5.05 15.18
N CYS A 378 -22.61 -5.08 15.26
CA CYS A 378 -23.47 -5.24 14.08
C CYS A 378 -23.43 -4.01 13.17
N HIS A 379 -23.20 -2.81 13.72
CA HIS A 379 -23.01 -1.59 12.91
C HIS A 379 -21.83 -1.72 11.95
N LYS A 380 -20.65 -2.13 12.48
CA LYS A 380 -19.44 -2.35 11.67
C LYS A 380 -19.68 -3.45 10.63
N THR A 381 -20.30 -4.56 11.02
CA THR A 381 -20.57 -5.69 10.11
C THR A 381 -21.52 -5.32 8.98
N PHE A 382 -22.61 -4.61 9.28
CA PHE A 382 -23.52 -4.12 8.25
C PHE A 382 -22.81 -3.17 7.28
N GLN A 383 -22.02 -2.22 7.80
CA GLN A 383 -21.28 -1.29 6.95
C GLN A 383 -20.30 -2.02 6.03
N GLU A 384 -19.48 -2.95 6.55
CA GLU A 384 -18.55 -3.73 5.74
C GLU A 384 -19.26 -4.58 4.68
N ALA A 385 -20.36 -5.24 5.05
CA ALA A 385 -21.16 -6.03 4.11
C ALA A 385 -21.75 -5.16 2.99
N PHE A 386 -22.27 -3.99 3.36
CA PHE A 386 -22.90 -3.08 2.41
C PHE A 386 -21.87 -2.46 1.46
N ASP A 387 -20.69 -2.04 1.97
CA ASP A 387 -19.58 -1.53 1.17
C ASP A 387 -19.06 -2.57 0.16
N LEU A 388 -19.04 -3.85 0.55
CA LEU A 388 -18.67 -4.95 -0.35
C LEU A 388 -19.64 -5.08 -1.51
N VAL A 389 -20.95 -5.06 -1.24
CA VAL A 389 -21.98 -5.16 -2.29
C VAL A 389 -21.94 -3.94 -3.21
N LEU A 390 -21.77 -2.74 -2.67
CA LEU A 390 -21.65 -1.52 -3.49
C LEU A 390 -20.43 -1.57 -4.42
N ARG A 391 -19.33 -2.17 -3.96
CA ARG A 391 -18.09 -2.28 -4.75
C ARG A 391 -18.13 -3.44 -5.75
N PHE A 392 -18.84 -4.51 -5.43
CA PHE A 392 -18.91 -5.74 -6.24
C PHE A 392 -20.37 -6.19 -6.45
N PRO A 393 -21.23 -5.35 -7.06
CA PRO A 393 -22.67 -5.58 -7.11
C PRO A 393 -23.07 -6.84 -7.88
N ASP A 394 -22.28 -7.23 -8.88
CA ASP A 394 -22.52 -8.42 -9.70
C ASP A 394 -21.97 -9.71 -9.08
N LYS A 395 -20.99 -9.60 -8.18
CA LYS A 395 -20.29 -10.74 -7.57
C LYS A 395 -20.83 -11.11 -6.19
N ILE A 396 -21.58 -10.24 -5.52
CA ILE A 396 -22.07 -10.46 -4.16
C ILE A 396 -23.58 -10.21 -4.06
N PHE A 397 -24.28 -11.20 -3.49
CA PHE A 397 -25.60 -11.05 -2.93
C PHE A 397 -25.50 -10.85 -1.42
N LEU A 398 -26.18 -9.86 -0.85
CA LEU A 398 -26.27 -9.66 0.60
C LEU A 398 -27.69 -9.87 1.09
N ASN A 399 -27.85 -10.79 2.05
CA ASN A 399 -29.07 -10.98 2.84
C ASN A 399 -28.82 -10.55 4.29
N VAL A 400 -29.59 -9.58 4.77
CA VAL A 400 -29.51 -9.11 6.17
C VAL A 400 -30.68 -9.70 6.94
N LEU A 401 -30.35 -10.61 7.85
CA LEU A 401 -31.26 -11.29 8.76
C LEU A 401 -31.13 -10.72 10.17
N PHE A 402 -32.15 -10.93 10.99
CA PHE A 402 -32.22 -10.40 12.34
C PHE A 402 -32.36 -11.51 13.37
N ASN A 403 -31.53 -11.46 14.41
CA ASN A 403 -31.69 -12.33 15.59
C ASN A 403 -32.19 -11.49 16.76
N ILE A 404 -33.51 -11.47 16.94
CA ILE A 404 -34.20 -10.78 18.02
C ILE A 404 -35.29 -11.68 18.59
N ASN A 405 -35.36 -11.81 19.92
CA ASN A 405 -36.36 -12.65 20.56
C ASN A 405 -37.78 -12.07 20.34
N PRO A 406 -38.66 -12.76 19.60
CA PRO A 406 -40.00 -12.29 19.29
C PRO A 406 -40.93 -12.25 20.52
N GLU A 407 -40.67 -13.07 21.54
CA GLU A 407 -41.47 -13.14 22.78
C GLU A 407 -41.14 -12.00 23.74
N ASN A 408 -39.99 -11.34 23.58
CA ASN A 408 -39.60 -10.21 24.41
C ASN A 408 -40.27 -8.91 23.91
N ALA A 409 -41.52 -8.69 24.34
CA ALA A 409 -42.30 -7.50 24.00
C ALA A 409 -41.70 -6.19 24.54
N GLU A 410 -40.90 -6.25 25.60
CA GLU A 410 -40.27 -5.07 26.21
C GLU A 410 -39.00 -4.62 25.47
N ASN A 411 -38.50 -5.42 24.52
CA ASN A 411 -37.29 -5.08 23.79
C ASN A 411 -37.52 -3.82 22.91
N PRO A 412 -36.87 -2.69 23.22
CA PRO A 412 -37.12 -1.42 22.52
C PRO A 412 -36.62 -1.43 21.07
N TYR A 413 -35.83 -2.43 20.68
CA TYR A 413 -35.29 -2.62 19.34
C TYR A 413 -36.13 -3.55 18.45
N LYS A 414 -37.11 -4.26 19.01
CA LYS A 414 -38.05 -5.09 18.22
C LYS A 414 -38.81 -4.27 17.16
N PRO A 415 -39.34 -3.07 17.48
CA PRO A 415 -39.96 -2.20 16.49
C PRO A 415 -39.03 -1.78 15.34
N VAL A 416 -37.71 -1.74 15.57
CA VAL A 416 -36.74 -1.41 14.51
C VAL A 416 -36.73 -2.51 13.45
N VAL A 417 -36.65 -3.78 13.86
CA VAL A 417 -36.69 -4.93 12.95
C VAL A 417 -38.03 -5.01 12.21
N GLU A 418 -39.14 -4.89 12.94
CA GLU A 418 -40.48 -4.93 12.38
C GLU A 418 -40.66 -3.87 11.27
N ARG A 419 -40.21 -2.63 11.53
CA ARG A 419 -40.31 -1.52 10.57
C ARG A 419 -39.37 -1.69 9.39
N LEU A 420 -38.14 -2.17 9.60
CA LEU A 420 -37.22 -2.46 8.50
C LEU A 420 -37.80 -3.50 7.53
N LEU A 421 -38.35 -4.60 8.07
CA LEU A 421 -38.99 -5.63 7.26
C LEU A 421 -40.29 -5.12 6.60
N ALA A 422 -41.08 -4.29 7.30
CA ALA A 422 -42.28 -3.66 6.73
C ALA A 422 -41.95 -2.72 5.57
N ILE A 423 -40.97 -1.82 5.76
CA ILE A 423 -40.48 -0.89 4.73
C ILE A 423 -39.95 -1.67 3.53
N ASN A 424 -39.21 -2.75 3.76
CA ASN A 424 -38.68 -3.57 2.68
C ASN A 424 -39.75 -4.25 1.84
N ARG A 425 -40.88 -4.60 2.45
CA ARG A 425 -42.01 -5.19 1.74
C ARG A 425 -42.84 -4.13 1.01
N ALA A 426 -43.18 -3.04 1.68
CA ALA A 426 -44.11 -2.03 1.15
C ALA A 426 -43.43 -1.05 0.19
N THR A 427 -42.18 -0.65 0.51
CA THR A 427 -41.41 0.37 -0.21
C THR A 427 -39.93 -0.03 -0.30
N PRO A 428 -39.56 -1.06 -1.09
CA PRO A 428 -38.18 -1.58 -1.15
C PRO A 428 -37.11 -0.51 -1.43
N GLY A 429 -37.44 0.53 -2.22
CA GLY A 429 -36.51 1.62 -2.54
C GLY A 429 -36.09 2.48 -1.34
N LYS A 430 -36.86 2.46 -0.23
CA LYS A 430 -36.52 3.17 1.02
C LYS A 430 -35.73 2.31 2.00
N THR A 431 -35.60 1.00 1.78
CA THR A 431 -34.92 0.07 2.70
C THR A 431 -33.49 0.49 2.95
N VAL A 432 -32.75 0.83 1.88
CA VAL A 432 -31.34 1.25 1.96
C VAL A 432 -31.19 2.44 2.90
N GLU A 433 -31.97 3.50 2.69
CA GLU A 433 -31.89 4.70 3.53
C GLU A 433 -32.26 4.39 4.99
N ALA A 434 -33.32 3.59 5.21
CA ALA A 434 -33.78 3.23 6.55
C ALA A 434 -32.75 2.45 7.36
N ILE A 435 -32.14 1.42 6.74
CA ILE A 435 -31.11 0.64 7.43
C ILE A 435 -29.80 1.40 7.57
N SER A 436 -29.40 2.22 6.60
CA SER A 436 -28.20 3.07 6.69
C SER A 436 -28.35 4.13 7.77
N ASP A 437 -29.52 4.73 7.92
CA ASP A 437 -29.81 5.65 9.03
C ASP A 437 -29.61 4.99 10.40
N TRP A 438 -29.95 3.71 10.52
CA TRP A 438 -29.73 2.95 11.75
C TRP A 438 -28.26 2.56 11.93
N HIS A 439 -27.69 1.81 10.97
CA HIS A 439 -26.39 1.18 11.19
C HIS A 439 -25.18 2.04 10.84
N ILE A 440 -25.31 2.96 9.88
CA ILE A 440 -24.20 3.80 9.40
C ILE A 440 -24.24 5.18 10.07
N LYS A 441 -25.38 5.88 9.97
CA LYS A 441 -25.55 7.22 10.57
C LYS A 441 -25.83 7.16 12.08
N LYS A 442 -26.15 5.98 12.62
CA LYS A 442 -26.40 5.75 14.04
C LYS A 442 -27.42 6.72 14.64
N ILE A 443 -28.52 6.96 13.91
CA ILE A 443 -29.61 7.81 14.40
C ILE A 443 -30.20 7.17 15.66
N GLY A 444 -30.31 7.93 16.75
CA GLY A 444 -30.84 7.43 18.01
C GLY A 444 -32.30 6.93 17.91
N LEU A 445 -32.61 5.88 18.67
CA LEU A 445 -33.88 5.12 18.63
C LEU A 445 -35.14 5.97 18.45
N LYS A 446 -35.38 6.93 19.36
CA LYS A 446 -36.59 7.78 19.31
C LYS A 446 -36.70 8.57 17.99
N LYS A 447 -35.58 9.11 17.50
CA LYS A 447 -35.54 9.87 16.23
C LYS A 447 -35.75 8.95 15.04
N TRP A 448 -35.13 7.77 15.04
CA TRP A 448 -35.26 6.80 13.96
C TRP A 448 -36.70 6.28 13.86
N LEU A 449 -37.33 5.90 14.99
CA LEU A 449 -38.73 5.49 15.02
C LEU A 449 -39.69 6.63 14.63
N LYS A 450 -39.35 7.90 14.87
CA LYS A 450 -40.19 9.00 14.38
C LYS A 450 -40.09 9.17 12.86
N LYS A 451 -38.88 9.04 12.30
CA LYS A 451 -38.63 9.19 10.85
C LYS A 451 -39.22 8.03 10.05
N TRP A 452 -38.96 6.80 10.49
CA TRP A 452 -39.33 5.57 9.79
C TRP A 452 -40.60 4.98 10.39
N HIS A 453 -41.68 5.74 10.31
CA HIS A 453 -43.01 5.30 10.75
C HIS A 453 -43.64 4.35 9.73
N VAL A 454 -44.41 3.38 10.24
CA VAL A 454 -45.21 2.43 9.44
C VAL A 454 -46.56 2.29 10.14
N ASP A 455 -47.66 2.39 9.39
CA ASP A 455 -49.02 2.44 9.93
C ASP A 455 -49.42 1.13 10.63
N SER A 456 -48.97 -0.02 10.11
CA SER A 456 -49.20 -1.33 10.74
C SER A 456 -48.12 -2.35 10.37
N VAL A 457 -47.81 -3.25 11.30
CA VAL A 457 -46.91 -4.38 11.10
C VAL A 457 -47.77 -5.62 10.87
N SER A 458 -47.67 -6.21 9.67
CA SER A 458 -48.44 -7.41 9.34
C SER A 458 -48.00 -8.63 10.16
N ILE A 459 -48.93 -9.55 10.43
CA ILE A 459 -48.63 -10.85 11.10
C ILE A 459 -47.49 -11.61 10.39
N MET A 460 -47.41 -11.48 9.07
CA MET A 460 -46.36 -12.13 8.26
C MET A 460 -44.95 -11.66 8.63
N ILE A 461 -44.78 -10.41 9.07
CA ILE A 461 -43.48 -9.88 9.52
C ILE A 461 -43.09 -10.51 10.85
N ASN A 462 -44.03 -10.63 11.79
CA ASN A 462 -43.77 -11.28 13.07
C ASN A 462 -43.44 -12.77 12.89
N GLN A 463 -44.12 -13.44 11.95
CA GLN A 463 -43.78 -14.82 11.56
C GLN A 463 -42.37 -14.91 10.97
N GLU A 464 -41.95 -13.92 10.18
CA GLU A 464 -40.60 -13.90 9.62
C GLU A 464 -39.52 -13.70 10.69
N ILE A 465 -39.75 -12.79 11.65
CA ILE A 465 -38.86 -12.61 12.81
C ILE A 465 -38.77 -13.90 13.62
N GLN A 466 -39.90 -14.57 13.87
CA GLN A 466 -39.95 -15.85 14.56
C GLN A 466 -39.11 -16.92 13.85
N LYS A 467 -39.28 -17.07 12.52
CA LYS A 467 -38.50 -18.02 11.73
C LYS A 467 -37.00 -17.78 11.81
N GLN A 468 -36.58 -16.52 11.70
CA GLN A 468 -35.16 -16.14 11.80
C GLN A 468 -34.59 -16.45 13.17
N TYR A 469 -35.33 -16.12 14.24
CA TYR A 469 -34.93 -16.41 15.62
C TYR A 469 -34.83 -17.91 15.90
N GLU A 470 -35.83 -18.71 15.49
CA GLU A 470 -35.83 -20.16 15.65
C GLU A 470 -34.69 -20.83 14.88
N TRP A 471 -34.43 -20.37 13.65
CA TRP A 471 -33.33 -20.89 12.85
C TRP A 471 -31.97 -20.60 13.50
N CYS A 472 -31.79 -19.41 14.08
CA CYS A 472 -30.60 -19.09 14.86
C CYS A 472 -30.49 -20.00 16.09
N SER A 473 -31.58 -20.17 16.85
CA SER A 473 -31.60 -21.05 18.02
C SER A 473 -31.22 -22.50 17.68
N LYS A 474 -31.77 -23.06 16.60
CA LYS A 474 -31.44 -24.42 16.11
C LYS A 474 -29.97 -24.59 15.74
N ASN A 475 -29.31 -23.52 15.30
CA ASN A 475 -27.89 -23.50 14.94
C ASN A 475 -26.97 -23.07 16.11
N ASN A 476 -27.50 -22.89 17.33
CA ASN A 476 -26.77 -22.36 18.50
C ASN A 476 -26.14 -20.98 18.25
N PHE A 477 -26.78 -20.19 17.40
CA PHE A 477 -26.40 -18.84 17.04
C PHE A 477 -26.95 -17.84 18.08
N ASN A 478 -26.44 -17.94 19.31
CA ASN A 478 -26.88 -17.16 20.47
C ASN A 478 -26.18 -15.80 20.58
N TYR A 479 -25.46 -15.38 19.55
CA TYR A 479 -24.70 -14.13 19.49
C TYR A 479 -24.90 -13.45 18.14
N THR A 480 -24.59 -12.16 18.08
CA THR A 480 -24.54 -11.37 16.84
C THR A 480 -23.30 -10.47 16.89
N PRO A 481 -22.68 -10.14 15.75
CA PRO A 481 -23.05 -10.50 14.38
C PRO A 481 -22.62 -11.93 14.01
N ILE A 482 -23.36 -12.54 13.09
CA ILE A 482 -22.98 -13.79 12.43
C ILE A 482 -22.82 -13.49 10.95
N LYS A 483 -21.75 -14.02 10.37
CA LYS A 483 -21.39 -13.82 8.98
C LYS A 483 -21.41 -15.19 8.33
N ILE A 484 -22.18 -15.36 7.28
CA ILE A 484 -22.33 -16.63 6.55
C ILE A 484 -22.05 -16.32 5.09
N VAL A 485 -21.15 -17.09 4.47
CA VAL A 485 -20.87 -17.02 3.04
C VAL A 485 -21.30 -18.34 2.45
N ASN A 486 -22.28 -18.30 1.54
CA ASN A 486 -22.96 -19.46 0.99
C ASN A 486 -23.58 -20.32 2.11
N ASP A 487 -23.03 -21.50 2.38
CA ASP A 487 -23.50 -22.46 3.40
C ASP A 487 -22.54 -22.57 4.61
N ARG A 488 -21.56 -21.66 4.72
CA ARG A 488 -20.50 -21.72 5.74
C ARG A 488 -20.42 -20.46 6.58
N VAL A 489 -20.13 -20.63 7.87
CA VAL A 489 -19.84 -19.53 8.79
C VAL A 489 -18.49 -18.93 8.43
N PHE A 490 -18.47 -17.62 8.19
CA PHE A 490 -17.26 -16.89 7.87
C PHE A 490 -16.37 -16.75 9.13
N PRO A 491 -15.11 -17.20 9.06
CA PRO A 491 -14.24 -17.33 10.24
C PRO A 491 -13.96 -16.00 10.96
N SER A 492 -13.76 -16.09 12.27
CA SER A 492 -13.45 -14.93 13.14
C SER A 492 -12.06 -14.35 12.91
N GLU A 493 -11.15 -15.15 12.35
CA GLU A 493 -9.78 -14.79 11.97
C GLU A 493 -9.73 -13.77 10.82
N TYR A 494 -10.88 -13.52 10.16
CA TYR A 494 -11.03 -12.62 9.03
C TYR A 494 -12.01 -11.49 9.34
N GLU A 495 -11.61 -10.28 8.95
CA GLU A 495 -12.55 -9.16 8.85
C GLU A 495 -13.46 -9.38 7.63
N LEU A 496 -14.72 -8.95 7.70
CA LEU A 496 -15.66 -9.20 6.61
C LEU A 496 -15.19 -8.52 5.32
N SER A 497 -14.59 -7.33 5.44
CA SER A 497 -14.00 -6.59 4.32
C SER A 497 -12.88 -7.35 3.55
N GLU A 498 -12.34 -8.42 4.13
CA GLU A 498 -11.34 -9.29 3.49
C GLU A 498 -11.97 -10.33 2.56
N LEU A 499 -13.29 -10.53 2.60
CA LEU A 499 -14.03 -11.40 1.67
C LEU A 499 -13.75 -11.06 0.19
N LYS A 500 -13.47 -9.78 -0.09
CA LYS A 500 -13.11 -9.31 -1.44
C LYS A 500 -11.94 -10.08 -2.07
N TYR A 501 -11.00 -10.59 -1.28
CA TYR A 501 -9.84 -11.32 -1.78
C TYR A 501 -10.16 -12.72 -2.31
N PHE A 502 -11.39 -13.20 -2.12
CA PHE A 502 -11.78 -14.58 -2.39
C PHE A 502 -12.96 -14.67 -3.37
N LEU A 503 -13.43 -13.54 -3.91
CA LEU A 503 -14.64 -13.51 -4.75
C LEU A 503 -14.49 -14.36 -6.02
N ASN A 504 -13.29 -14.34 -6.61
CA ASN A 504 -12.99 -15.13 -7.80
C ASN A 504 -12.86 -16.63 -7.46
N ASP A 505 -12.26 -16.98 -6.33
CA ASP A 505 -12.20 -18.37 -5.86
C ASP A 505 -13.61 -18.97 -5.66
N PHE A 506 -14.52 -18.22 -5.03
CA PHE A 506 -15.92 -18.65 -4.85
C PHE A 506 -16.66 -18.79 -6.18
N ALA A 507 -16.38 -17.93 -7.17
CA ALA A 507 -16.96 -18.02 -8.51
C ALA A 507 -16.47 -19.28 -9.26
N GLU A 508 -15.20 -19.64 -9.13
CA GLU A 508 -14.64 -20.86 -9.70
C GLU A 508 -15.22 -22.14 -9.07
N GLU A 509 -15.39 -22.16 -7.74
CA GLU A 509 -16.03 -23.29 -7.04
C GLU A 509 -17.48 -23.47 -7.48
N SER A 510 -18.26 -22.39 -7.55
CA SER A 510 -19.66 -22.44 -7.99
C SER A 510 -19.81 -22.96 -9.43
N ASN A 511 -18.94 -22.54 -10.34
CA ASN A 511 -18.96 -23.02 -11.73
C ASN A 511 -18.61 -24.51 -11.84
N SER A 512 -17.69 -24.99 -11.01
CA SER A 512 -17.27 -26.40 -10.98
C SER A 512 -18.41 -27.31 -10.49
N GLU A 513 -19.10 -26.94 -9.42
CA GLU A 513 -20.26 -27.69 -8.92
C GLU A 513 -21.42 -27.76 -9.93
N VAL A 514 -21.65 -26.68 -10.70
CA VAL A 514 -22.68 -26.65 -11.76
C VAL A 514 -22.32 -27.59 -12.90
N LEU A 515 -21.04 -27.70 -13.24
CA LEU A 515 -20.58 -28.60 -14.30
C LEU A 515 -20.72 -30.07 -13.90
N GLU A 516 -20.35 -30.42 -12.66
CA GLU A 516 -20.51 -31.77 -12.12
C GLU A 516 -21.98 -32.21 -12.09
N LYS A 517 -22.90 -31.33 -11.68
CA LYS A 517 -24.36 -31.59 -11.68
C LYS A 517 -25.00 -31.72 -13.06
N LYS A 518 -24.34 -31.25 -14.14
CA LYS A 518 -24.82 -31.43 -15.52
C LYS A 518 -24.34 -32.74 -16.15
N ILE A 519 -23.31 -33.35 -15.58
CA ILE A 519 -22.67 -34.58 -16.07
C ILE A 519 -23.22 -35.82 -15.33
N ALA A 520 -23.67 -35.64 -14.08
CA ALA A 520 -24.48 -36.62 -13.33
C ALA A 520 -25.95 -36.57 -13.76
#